data_AF-A0A258HT91-F1
#
_entry.id   AF-A0A258HT91-F1
#
_cell.length_a   1.000
_cell.length_b   1.000
_cell.length_c   1.000
_cell.angle_alpha   90.00
_cell.angle_beta   90.00
_cell.angle_gamma   90.00
#
_symmetry.space_group_name_H-M   'P 1'
#
loop_
_entity.id
_entity.type
_entity.pdbx_description
1 polymer ?
#
loop_
_entity_poly.entity_id
_entity_poly.type
_entity_poly.pdbx_seq_one_letter_code
_entity_poly.pdbx_strand_id
1 'polypeptide(L)'
;MVGNSSQASQSREVKLFRNNKSQAVRIPADFELPGDRVMIHREGERLVLEPIKRKNILEVLASLEPLGPEDQFPDIDDTLLPTKAIDL
;
A
#
# COMPACT_ATOMS: atom_id res chain seq x y z
N MET A 1 19.48 17.03 16.40
CA MET A 1 18.67 16.62 17.57
C MET A 1 17.34 16.15 17.06
N VAL A 2 17.14 14.85 16.88
CA VAL A 2 15.83 14.29 16.50
C VAL A 2 15.36 13.50 17.71
N GLY A 3 14.40 14.07 18.43
CA GLY A 3 13.83 13.46 19.63
C GLY A 3 13.13 12.17 19.24
N ASN A 4 13.67 11.06 19.72
CA ASN A 4 13.01 9.76 19.66
C ASN A 4 11.84 9.82 20.64
N SER A 5 10.67 10.26 20.16
CA SER A 5 9.43 10.22 20.93
C SER A 5 9.06 8.76 21.12
N SER A 6 9.44 8.21 22.28
CA SER A 6 8.88 6.99 22.84
C SER A 6 7.37 7.15 22.95
N GLN A 7 6.65 6.73 21.91
CA GLN A 7 5.20 6.57 22.01
C GLN A 7 4.95 5.55 23.12
N ALA A 8 4.25 5.98 24.17
CA ALA A 8 3.81 5.08 25.23
C ALA A 8 2.97 3.97 24.57
N SER A 9 3.44 2.73 24.66
CA SER A 9 2.74 1.58 24.12
C SER A 9 1.46 1.37 24.93
N GLN A 10 0.35 1.91 24.45
CA GLN A 10 -0.96 1.56 24.97
C GLN A 10 -1.18 0.06 24.70
N SER A 11 -1.34 -0.73 25.75
CA SER A 11 -1.62 -2.15 25.64
C SER A 11 -3.01 -2.42 26.20
N ARG A 12 -3.78 -3.26 25.49
CA ARG A 12 -5.11 -3.68 25.92
C ARG A 12 -5.22 -5.18 25.78
N GLU A 13 -5.56 -5.84 26.88
CA GLU A 13 -5.87 -7.27 26.84
C GLU A 13 -7.21 -7.48 26.10
N VAL A 14 -7.19 -8.36 25.11
CA VAL A 14 -8.35 -8.69 24.28
C VAL A 14 -8.48 -10.20 24.15
N LYS A 15 -9.72 -10.69 24.13
CA LYS A 15 -10.00 -12.12 24.04
C LYS A 15 -9.89 -12.59 22.59
N LEU A 16 -9.14 -13.68 22.38
CA LEU A 16 -9.09 -14.39 21.11
C LEU A 16 -10.39 -15.16 20.88
N PHE A 17 -10.83 -15.21 19.63
CA PHE A 17 -12.00 -15.99 19.23
C PHE A 17 -11.72 -16.75 17.93
N ARG A 18 -12.65 -17.64 17.56
CA ARG A 18 -12.62 -18.37 16.29
C ARG A 18 -13.59 -17.73 15.31
N ASN A 19 -13.13 -17.49 14.08
CA ASN A 19 -13.96 -17.19 12.93
C ASN A 19 -13.83 -18.36 11.95
N ASN A 20 -14.84 -19.24 11.93
CA ASN A 20 -14.77 -20.52 11.23
C ASN A 20 -13.52 -21.33 11.65
N LYS A 21 -12.62 -21.63 10.71
CA LYS A 21 -11.38 -22.37 10.96
C LYS A 21 -10.22 -21.48 11.44
N SER A 22 -10.37 -20.16 11.38
CA SER A 22 -9.31 -19.19 11.68
C SER A 22 -9.40 -18.64 13.10
N GLN A 23 -8.25 -18.27 13.68
CA GLN A 23 -8.20 -17.47 14.89
C GLN A 23 -8.37 -15.98 14.53
N ALA A 24 -9.09 -15.24 15.37
CA ALA A 24 -9.35 -13.82 15.16
C ALA A 24 -9.27 -13.05 16.48
N VAL A 25 -8.99 -11.75 16.36
CA VAL A 25 -8.99 -10.78 17.45
C VAL A 25 -9.85 -9.58 17.03
N ARG A 26 -10.63 -9.02 17.96
CA ARG A 26 -11.35 -7.77 17.70
C ARG A 26 -10.39 -6.63 18.00
N ILE A 27 -10.15 -5.78 17.01
CA ILE A 27 -9.34 -4.57 17.17
C ILE A 27 -10.26 -3.49 17.77
N PRO A 28 -9.98 -2.98 18.99
CA PRO A 28 -10.73 -1.86 19.56
C PRO A 28 -10.55 -0.60 18.72
N ALA A 29 -11.50 0.34 18.77
CA ALA A 29 -11.46 1.59 17.99
C ALA A 29 -10.17 2.41 18.21
N ASP A 30 -9.65 2.41 19.45
CA ASP A 30 -8.39 3.09 19.80
C ASP A 30 -7.15 2.52 19.06
N PHE A 31 -7.27 1.32 18.49
CA PHE A 31 -6.21 0.59 17.77
C PHE A 31 -6.56 0.37 16.28
N GLU A 32 -7.60 1.03 15.76
CA GLU A 32 -8.05 0.85 14.38
C GLU A 32 -6.95 1.28 13.39
N LEU A 33 -6.67 0.39 12.42
CA LEU A 33 -5.68 0.64 11.38
C LEU A 33 -6.36 1.26 10.15
N PRO A 34 -5.68 2.18 9.43
CA PRO A 34 -6.25 2.75 8.21
C PRO A 34 -6.34 1.70 7.09
N GLY A 35 -7.41 1.75 6.31
CA GLY A 35 -7.64 0.89 5.14
C GLY A 35 -8.43 -0.38 5.43
N ASP A 36 -8.52 -1.26 4.43
CA ASP A 36 -9.28 -2.52 4.48
C ASP A 36 -8.40 -3.76 4.64
N ARG A 37 -7.07 -3.60 4.54
CA ARG A 37 -6.11 -4.70 4.47
C ARG A 37 -4.86 -4.41 5.28
N VAL A 38 -4.34 -5.47 5.90
CA VAL A 38 -3.14 -5.45 6.71
C VAL A 38 -2.21 -6.60 6.31
N MET A 39 -0.92 -6.36 6.43
CA MET A 39 0.12 -7.38 6.39
C MET A 39 0.34 -7.92 7.80
N ILE A 40 0.57 -9.22 7.92
CA ILE A 40 0.85 -9.89 9.20
C ILE A 40 2.25 -10.48 9.17
N HIS A 41 3.07 -10.09 10.13
CA HIS A 41 4.40 -10.64 10.36
C HIS A 41 4.50 -11.25 11.76
N ARG A 42 5.36 -12.26 11.92
CA ARG A 42 5.62 -12.89 13.22
C ARG A 42 7.05 -12.56 13.65
N GLU A 43 7.18 -11.98 14.84
CA GLU A 43 8.46 -11.66 15.48
C GLU A 43 8.53 -12.40 16.83
N GLY A 44 9.12 -13.59 16.81
CA GLY A 44 9.09 -14.50 17.96
C GLY A 44 7.64 -14.84 18.36
N GLU A 45 7.27 -14.45 19.58
CA GLU A 45 5.93 -14.66 20.13
C GLU A 45 4.93 -13.54 19.79
N ARG A 46 5.35 -12.52 19.04
CA ARG A 46 4.51 -11.37 18.68
C ARG A 46 3.99 -11.49 17.25
N LEU A 47 2.75 -11.06 17.05
CA LEU A 47 2.19 -10.80 15.73
C LEU A 47 2.18 -9.28 15.49
N VAL A 48 2.84 -8.85 14.43
CA VAL A 48 2.91 -7.44 13.99
C VAL A 48 1.95 -7.27 12.82
N LEU A 49 1.06 -6.29 12.94
CA LEU A 49 0.05 -5.94 11.95
C LEU A 49 0.42 -4.58 11.34
N GLU A 50 0.58 -4.51 10.02
CA GLU A 50 0.92 -3.27 9.31
C GLU A 50 -0.14 -2.96 8.23
N PRO A 51 -0.65 -1.73 8.13
CA PRO A 51 -1.62 -1.39 7.08
C PRO A 51 -0.97 -1.43 5.69
N ILE A 52 -1.64 -2.05 4.74
CA ILE A 52 -1.19 -2.04 3.34
C ILE A 52 -1.60 -0.70 2.72
N LYS A 53 -0.65 0.23 2.64
CA LYS A 53 -0.85 1.50 1.93
C LYS A 53 -0.85 1.25 0.43
N ARG A 54 -2.03 1.19 -0.18
CA ARG A 54 -2.14 1.31 -1.64
C ARG A 54 -2.08 2.78 -1.99
N LYS A 55 -1.05 3.16 -2.74
CA LYS A 55 -1.07 4.47 -3.40
C LYS A 55 -2.26 4.48 -4.35
N ASN A 56 -3.11 5.50 -4.24
CA ASN A 56 -4.14 5.70 -5.26
C ASN A 56 -3.46 6.13 -6.58
N ILE A 57 -4.14 5.99 -7.73
CA ILE A 57 -3.52 6.32 -9.02
C ILE A 57 -3.05 7.78 -9.07
N LEU A 58 -3.75 8.69 -8.39
CA LEU A 58 -3.38 10.11 -8.31
C LEU A 58 -2.09 10.33 -7.52
N GLU A 59 -1.90 9.64 -6.41
CA GLU A 59 -0.68 9.65 -5.59
C GLU A 59 0.50 9.06 -6.36
N VAL A 60 0.25 8.01 -7.16
CA VAL A 60 1.28 7.46 -8.05
C VAL A 60 1.69 8.50 -9.08
N LEU A 61 0.73 9.06 -9.82
CA LEU A 61 0.97 10.07 -10.85
C LEU A 61 1.65 11.33 -10.29
N ALA A 62 1.22 11.79 -9.11
CA ALA A 62 1.83 12.94 -8.43
C ALA A 62 3.25 12.67 -7.93
N SER A 63 3.63 11.39 -7.78
CA SER A 63 4.99 10.98 -7.38
C SER A 63 5.92 10.67 -8.55
N LEU A 64 5.44 10.79 -9.81
CA LEU A 64 6.29 10.57 -10.98
C LEU A 64 7.20 11.78 -11.21
N GLU A 65 8.49 11.49 -11.35
CA GLU A 65 9.48 12.48 -11.78
C GLU A 65 9.47 12.59 -13.32
N PRO A 66 9.84 13.75 -13.89
CA PRO A 66 10.03 13.88 -15.32
C PRO A 66 11.04 12.86 -15.84
N LEU A 67 10.70 12.21 -16.95
CA LEU A 67 11.58 11.24 -17.61
C LEU A 67 12.82 11.91 -18.20
N GLY A 68 13.93 11.18 -18.26
CA GLY A 68 15.22 11.69 -18.73
C GLY A 68 15.29 11.80 -20.26
N PRO A 69 16.34 12.42 -20.81
CA PRO A 69 16.59 12.46 -22.26
C PRO A 69 16.64 11.09 -22.94
N GLU A 70 17.06 10.05 -22.21
CA GLU A 70 17.11 8.65 -22.64
C GLU A 70 15.72 8.02 -22.86
N ASP A 71 14.70 8.57 -22.21
CA ASP A 71 13.30 8.12 -22.30
C ASP A 71 12.50 8.95 -23.31
N GLN A 72 13.14 9.86 -24.05
CA GLN A 72 12.48 10.61 -25.11
C GLN A 72 11.95 9.64 -26.17
N PHE A 73 10.71 9.87 -26.58
CA PHE A 73 10.16 9.15 -27.72
C PHE A 73 11.07 9.35 -28.93
N PRO A 74 11.30 8.29 -29.73
CA PRO A 74 12.03 8.44 -30.97
C PRO A 74 11.28 9.38 -31.92
N ASP A 75 12.00 9.94 -32.87
CA ASP A 75 11.38 10.65 -33.99
C ASP A 75 10.38 9.71 -34.67
N ILE A 76 9.11 10.11 -34.69
CA ILE A 76 8.06 9.38 -35.38
C ILE A 76 8.18 9.71 -36.85
N ASP A 77 8.20 8.68 -37.70
CA ASP A 77 8.18 8.88 -39.14
C ASP A 77 6.78 9.38 -39.55
N ASP A 78 6.71 10.68 -39.88
CA ASP A 78 5.49 11.35 -40.32
C ASP A 78 4.98 10.83 -41.69
N THR A 79 5.76 10.00 -42.38
CA THR A 79 5.33 9.35 -43.63
C THR A 79 4.57 8.04 -43.40
N LEU A 80 4.47 7.58 -42.15
CA LEU A 80 3.71 6.38 -41.81
C LEU A 80 2.23 6.56 -42.15
N LEU A 81 1.65 5.53 -42.76
CA LEU A 81 0.21 5.48 -43.00
C LEU A 81 -0.54 5.41 -41.66
N PRO A 82 -1.75 5.99 -41.58
CA PRO A 82 -2.60 5.89 -40.39
C PRO A 82 -2.80 4.44 -39.97
N THR A 83 -2.94 4.21 -38.67
CA THR A 83 -3.30 2.89 -38.14
C THR A 83 -4.62 2.42 -38.74
N LYS A 84 -4.70 1.12 -39.06
CA LYS A 84 -5.93 0.53 -39.59
C LYS A 84 -7.01 0.55 -38.50
N ALA A 85 -8.24 0.86 -38.90
CA ALA A 85 -9.38 0.62 -38.04
C ALA A 85 -9.44 -0.87 -37.67
N ILE A 86 -9.56 -1.14 -36.38
CA ILE A 86 -9.77 -2.48 -35.83
C ILE A 86 -11.27 -2.62 -35.59
N ASP A 87 -11.88 -3.66 -36.14
CA ASP A 87 -13.29 -3.98 -35.88
C ASP A 87 -13.35 -4.69 -34.51
N LEU A 88 -14.05 -4.07 -33.55
CA LEU A 88 -14.10 -4.49 -32.14
C LEU A 88 -15.36 -5.31 -31.83
#